data_AF-A0A5B0G284-F1
#
_entry.id   AF-A0A5B0G284-F1
#
_cell.length_a   1.000
_cell.length_b   1.000
_cell.length_c   1.000
_cell.angle_alpha   90.00
_cell.angle_beta   90.00
_cell.angle_gamma   90.00
#
_symmetry.space_group_name_H-M   'P 1'
#
loop_
_entity.id
_entity.type
_entity.pdbx_description
1 polymer ?
#
loop_
_entity_poly.entity_id
_entity_poly.type
_entity_poly.pdbx_seq_one_letter_code
_entity_poly.pdbx_strand_id
1 'polypeptide(L)'
;AVNPYLLFESAEDMARREVWVSTDPETAIHNVYKALGKGVLKTMSKMGVSTISSYTGAQIFEATGLSQELIDEYFTGTTSRIAGVGLTE
;
A
#
# COMPACT_ATOMS: atom_id res chain seq x y z
N ALA A 1 -8.72 1.32 -8.69
CA ALA A 1 -7.38 0.86 -9.14
C ALA A 1 -6.34 1.89 -8.75
N VAL A 2 -5.07 1.50 -8.61
CA VAL A 2 -3.97 2.40 -8.22
C VAL A 2 -2.81 2.20 -9.19
N ASN A 3 -2.27 3.30 -9.72
CA ASN A 3 -1.07 3.29 -10.56
C ASN A 3 0.11 3.89 -9.78
N PRO A 4 1.05 3.06 -9.27
CA PRO A 4 2.22 3.55 -8.54
C PRO A 4 3.32 4.00 -9.51
N TYR A 5 3.04 5.04 -10.31
CA TYR A 5 3.93 5.53 -11.38
C TYR A 5 5.35 5.82 -10.89
N LEU A 6 5.48 6.53 -9.76
CA LEU A 6 6.79 6.91 -9.21
C LEU A 6 7.60 5.68 -8.76
N LEU A 7 6.95 4.63 -8.27
CA LEU A 7 7.63 3.40 -7.89
C LEU A 7 8.18 2.67 -9.11
N PHE A 8 7.42 2.63 -10.21
CA PHE A 8 7.90 2.03 -11.46
C PHE A 8 9.07 2.82 -12.04
N GLU A 9 8.99 4.15 -12.09
CA GLU A 9 10.11 5.00 -12.52
C GLU A 9 11.34 4.82 -11.63
N SER A 10 11.15 4.70 -10.32
CA SER A 10 12.25 4.46 -9.38
C SER A 10 12.92 3.11 -9.62
N ALA A 11 12.15 2.05 -9.85
CA ALA A 11 12.69 0.71 -10.14
C ALA A 11 13.41 0.66 -11.49
N GLU A 12 12.88 1.36 -12.48
CA GLU A 12 13.50 1.52 -13.79
C GLU A 12 14.83 2.27 -13.70
N ASP A 13 14.88 3.39 -12.97
CA ASP A 13 16.08 4.19 -12.78
C ASP A 13 17.16 3.43 -12.00
N MET A 14 16.78 2.68 -10.96
CA MET A 14 17.70 1.80 -10.22
C MET A 14 18.34 0.74 -11.13
N ALA A 15 17.54 0.12 -12.01
CA ALA A 15 18.04 -0.85 -12.97
C ALA A 15 18.93 -0.21 -14.04
N ARG A 16 18.53 0.95 -14.60
CA ARG A 16 19.31 1.68 -15.61
C ARG A 16 20.68 2.12 -15.11
N ARG A 17 20.76 2.52 -13.84
CA ARG A 17 22.02 2.97 -13.22
C ARG A 17 22.83 1.82 -12.60
N GLU A 18 22.32 0.59 -12.65
CA GLU A 18 22.90 -0.59 -12.00
C GLU A 18 23.17 -0.38 -10.49
N VAL A 19 22.31 0.41 -9.83
CA VAL A 19 22.44 0.73 -8.41
C VAL A 19 21.63 -0.30 -7.62
N TRP A 20 22.33 -1.13 -6.83
CA TRP A 20 21.78 -2.20 -5.98
C TRP A 20 21.07 -3.36 -6.69
N VAL A 21 20.77 -3.24 -7.98
CA VAL A 21 20.07 -4.26 -8.76
C VAL A 21 20.75 -4.43 -10.12
N SER A 22 21.02 -5.68 -10.50
CA SER A 22 21.59 -6.04 -11.80
C SER A 22 20.53 -6.80 -12.62
N THR A 23 19.63 -6.05 -13.26
CA THR A 23 18.57 -6.58 -14.13
C THR A 23 18.25 -5.53 -15.19
N ASP A 24 17.68 -5.95 -16.32
CA ASP A 24 17.17 -4.98 -17.30
C ASP A 24 15.95 -4.20 -16.74
N PRO A 25 15.73 -2.95 -17.18
CA PRO A 25 14.67 -2.11 -16.62
C PRO A 25 13.25 -2.67 -16.78
N GLU A 26 12.96 -3.36 -17.88
CA GLU A 26 11.65 -3.98 -18.09
C GLU A 26 11.39 -5.10 -17.09
N THR A 27 12.38 -5.96 -16.84
CA THR A 27 12.32 -6.99 -15.81
C THR A 27 12.19 -6.39 -14.41
N ALA A 28 12.85 -5.27 -14.11
CA ALA A 28 12.69 -4.58 -12.83
C ALA A 28 11.23 -4.16 -12.58
N ILE A 29 10.63 -3.48 -13.56
CA ILE A 29 9.22 -3.06 -13.52
C ILE A 29 8.29 -4.28 -13.38
N HIS A 30 8.52 -5.33 -14.17
CA HIS A 30 7.72 -6.56 -14.12
C HIS A 30 7.79 -7.23 -12.73
N ASN A 31 8.98 -7.29 -12.14
CA ASN A 31 9.19 -7.86 -10.83
C ASN A 31 8.46 -7.06 -9.75
N VAL A 32 8.49 -5.73 -9.80
CA VAL A 32 7.73 -4.86 -8.90
C VAL A 32 6.24 -5.10 -9.06
N TYR A 33 5.71 -5.09 -10.29
CA TYR A 33 4.29 -5.37 -10.56
C TYR A 33 3.84 -6.72 -9.97
N LYS A 34 4.63 -7.77 -10.22
CA LYS A 34 4.37 -9.13 -9.71
C LYS A 34 4.45 -9.19 -8.18
N ALA A 35 5.42 -8.51 -7.57
CA ALA A 35 5.59 -8.47 -6.12
C ALA A 35 4.42 -7.75 -5.43
N LEU A 36 3.97 -6.61 -5.98
CA LEU A 36 2.79 -5.89 -5.50
C LEU A 36 1.54 -6.78 -5.54
N GLY A 37 1.29 -7.45 -6.66
CA GLY A 37 0.16 -8.39 -6.80
C GLY A 37 0.19 -9.51 -5.75
N LYS A 38 1.36 -10.14 -5.54
CA LYS A 38 1.54 -11.15 -4.49
C LYS A 38 1.35 -10.58 -3.08
N GLY A 39 1.82 -9.36 -2.82
CA GLY A 39 1.70 -8.68 -1.53
C GLY A 39 0.24 -8.41 -1.14
N VAL A 40 -0.57 -7.92 -2.08
CA VAL A 40 -2.00 -7.70 -1.87
C VAL A 40 -2.70 -9.02 -1.57
N LEU A 41 -2.49 -10.05 -2.41
CA LEU A 41 -3.11 -11.37 -2.21
C LEU A 41 -2.72 -11.99 -0.86
N LYS A 42 -1.46 -11.85 -0.44
CA LYS A 42 -0.97 -12.33 0.86
C LYS A 42 -1.61 -11.59 2.03
N THR A 43 -1.86 -10.30 1.89
CA THR A 43 -2.50 -9.50 2.97
C THR A 43 -3.96 -9.88 3.11
N MET A 44 -4.67 -10.03 1.99
CA MET A 44 -6.06 -10.49 1.96
C MET A 44 -6.23 -11.88 2.58
N SER A 45 -5.33 -12.81 2.24
CA SER A 45 -5.42 -14.20 2.71
C SER A 45 -5.24 -14.36 4.22
N LYS A 46 -4.51 -13.46 4.89
CA LYS A 46 -4.39 -13.44 6.36
C LYS A 46 -5.73 -13.22 7.07
N MET A 47 -6.65 -12.53 6.40
CA MET A 47 -7.98 -12.20 6.93
C MET A 47 -9.08 -13.10 6.34
N GLY A 48 -8.71 -14.12 5.56
CA GLY A 48 -9.65 -15.03 4.90
C GLY A 48 -10.40 -14.43 3.72
N VAL A 49 -10.01 -13.24 3.23
CA VAL A 49 -10.69 -12.58 2.11
C VAL A 49 -10.18 -13.16 0.79
N SER A 50 -11.11 -13.65 -0.04
CA SER A 50 -10.79 -14.34 -1.30
C SER A 50 -11.09 -13.52 -2.56
N THR A 51 -11.75 -12.37 -2.43
CA THR A 51 -12.13 -11.50 -3.55
C THR A 51 -11.67 -10.05 -3.31
N ILE A 52 -11.10 -9.42 -4.34
CA ILE A 52 -10.61 -8.03 -4.24
C ILE A 52 -11.78 -7.06 -3.99
N SER A 53 -12.95 -7.32 -4.58
CA SER A 53 -14.15 -6.51 -4.38
C SER A 53 -14.59 -6.45 -2.92
N SER A 54 -14.53 -7.58 -2.20
CA SER A 54 -14.88 -7.63 -0.77
C SER A 54 -13.79 -7.05 0.14
N TYR A 55 -12.54 -7.00 -0.32
CA TYR A 55 -11.46 -6.34 0.42
C TYR A 55 -11.50 -4.81 0.26
N THR A 56 -11.90 -4.33 -0.91
CA THR A 56 -11.92 -2.91 -1.25
C THR A 56 -12.93 -2.18 -0.37
N GLY A 57 -12.47 -1.18 0.40
CA GLY A 57 -13.34 -0.38 1.28
C GLY A 57 -13.73 -1.07 2.60
N ALA A 58 -13.31 -2.32 2.84
CA ALA A 58 -13.65 -3.05 4.06
C ALA A 58 -12.94 -2.54 5.33
N GLN A 59 -12.03 -1.56 5.20
CA GLN A 59 -11.29 -0.94 6.31
C GLN A 59 -10.66 -1.98 7.27
N ILE A 60 -10.06 -3.04 6.72
CA ILE A 60 -9.45 -4.12 7.50
C ILE A 60 -8.07 -3.68 8.00
N PHE A 61 -8.06 -2.68 8.89
CA PHE A 61 -6.88 -2.13 9.57
C PHE A 61 -7.31 -1.45 10.88
N GLU A 62 -6.34 -1.17 11.75
CA GLU A 62 -6.52 -0.35 12.96
C GLU A 62 -5.64 0.89 12.83
N ALA A 63 -6.20 2.06 13.11
CA ALA A 63 -5.45 3.31 13.10
C ALA A 63 -4.83 3.54 14.48
N THR A 64 -3.53 3.84 14.52
CA THR A 64 -2.82 4.17 15.77
C THR A 64 -2.09 5.49 15.60
N GLY A 65 -2.31 6.42 16.53
CA GLY A 65 -1.64 7.72 16.55
C GLY A 65 -2.25 8.75 15.59
N LEU A 66 -3.50 8.55 15.14
CA LEU A 66 -4.25 9.54 14.37
C LEU A 66 -5.33 10.16 15.26
N SER A 67 -5.60 11.45 15.09
CA SER A 67 -6.65 12.12 15.87
C SER A 67 -8.03 11.53 15.56
N GLN A 68 -8.93 11.53 16.55
CA GLN A 68 -10.28 11.00 16.38
C GLN A 68 -11.07 11.79 15.32
N GLU A 69 -10.90 13.11 15.29
CA GLU A 69 -11.54 14.00 14.30
C GLU A 69 -11.17 13.61 12.85
N LEU A 70 -9.88 13.28 12.61
CA LEU A 70 -9.41 12.83 11.30
C LEU A 70 -10.01 11.46 10.94
N ILE A 71 -10.07 10.54 11.91
CA ILE A 71 -10.69 9.22 11.69
C ILE A 71 -12.17 9.35 11.39
N ASP A 72 -12.90 10.17 12.13
CA ASP A 72 -14.34 10.34 11.96
C ASP A 72 -14.69 10.92 10.59
N GLU A 73 -13.88 11.85 10.08
CA GLU A 73 -14.11 12.51 8.78
C GLU A 73 -13.65 11.66 7.59
N TYR A 74 -12.46 11.04 7.65
CA TYR A 74 -11.82 10.43 6.47
C TYR A 74 -11.74 8.90 6.51
N PHE A 75 -11.87 8.28 7.69
CA PHE A 75 -11.76 6.84 7.89
C PHE A 75 -12.87 6.31 8.80
N THR A 76 -14.08 6.86 8.68
CA THR A 76 -15.21 6.62 9.58
C THR A 76 -15.42 5.13 9.82
N GLY A 77 -15.57 4.75 11.10
CA GLY A 77 -15.74 3.34 11.50
C GLY A 77 -14.44 2.56 11.75
N THR A 78 -13.28 3.15 11.45
CA THR A 78 -11.98 2.56 11.79
C THR A 78 -11.71 2.66 13.28
N THR A 79 -11.26 1.57 13.91
CA THR A 79 -10.86 1.60 15.31
C THR A 79 -9.56 2.40 15.50
N SER A 80 -9.55 3.30 16.47
CA SER A 80 -8.32 3.96 16.94
C SER A 80 -8.32 4.09 18.46
N ARG A 81 -7.44 3.35 19.13
CA ARG A 81 -7.36 3.32 20.61
C ARG A 81 -6.45 4.38 21.19
N ILE A 82 -5.48 4.82 20.41
CA ILE A 82 -4.47 5.81 20.80
C ILE A 82 -4.57 6.93 19.78
N ALA A 83 -5.10 8.08 20.22
CA ALA A 83 -5.18 9.28 19.40
C ALA A 83 -3.79 9.88 19.15
N GLY A 84 -3.69 10.76 18.15
CA GLY A 84 -2.44 11.45 17.86
C GLY A 84 -2.64 12.59 16.87
N VAL A 85 -1.84 12.60 15.81
CA VAL A 85 -1.73 13.73 14.89
C VAL A 85 -2.99 13.92 14.04
N GLY A 86 -3.36 15.18 13.82
CA GLY A 86 -4.35 15.64 12.86
C GLY A 86 -3.73 16.12 11.55
N LEU A 87 -4.42 17.03 10.86
CA LEU A 87 -4.01 17.57 9.55
C LEU A 87 -3.05 18.76 9.64
N THR A 88 -2.92 19.39 10.81
CA THR A 88 -2.22 20.68 11.00
C THR A 88 -0.86 20.54 11.67
N GLU A 89 -0.61 19.39 12.28
CA GLU A 89 0.62 19.01 12.98
C GLU A 89 1.73 18.60 12.01
#